data_AF-A0A5S4GAA9-F1
#
_entry.id   AF-A0A5S4GAA9-F1
#
_cell.length_a   1.000
_cell.length_b   1.000
_cell.length_c   1.000
_cell.angle_alpha   90.00
_cell.angle_beta   90.00
_cell.angle_gamma   90.00
#
_symmetry.space_group_name_H-M   'P 1'
#
loop_
_entity.id
_entity.type
_entity.pdbx_description
1 polymer ?
#
loop_
_entity_poly.entity_id
_entity_poly.type
_entity_poly.pdbx_seq_one_letter_code
_entity_poly.pdbx_strand_id
1 'polypeptide(L)'
;MNLPEIEFVDRMGLIMERLGGTRTMGRLYAWLMVCDPPDQSLTELATELGVSKTAVSTVARQLELSGMAERVPSSTREHRYRVVAGGWAQIMRVQFAILKQSLDTLDFGLSILGDDRPGQRSRLEDTREFFAFILQDSDEMFERWKEYREKTS
;
A
#
# COMPACT_ATOMS: atom_id res chain seq x y z
N MET A 1 21.80 7.98 -6.14
CA MET A 1 21.67 6.52 -6.26
C MET A 1 22.91 5.94 -6.91
N ASN A 2 23.46 4.85 -6.35
CA ASN A 2 24.46 4.01 -7.02
C ASN A 2 23.79 2.98 -7.96
N LEU A 3 24.58 2.27 -8.78
CA LEU A 3 24.04 1.31 -9.76
C LEU A 3 23.14 0.22 -9.12
N PRO A 4 23.53 -0.44 -8.00
CA PRO A 4 22.65 -1.37 -7.31
C PRO A 4 21.31 -0.78 -6.85
N GLU A 5 21.31 0.44 -6.33
CA GLU A 5 20.09 1.14 -5.90
C GLU A 5 19.16 1.44 -7.08
N ILE A 6 19.71 1.88 -8.21
CA ILE A 6 18.93 2.11 -9.44
C ILE A 6 18.24 0.83 -9.87
N GLU A 7 18.98 -0.28 -9.91
CA GLU A 7 18.42 -1.58 -10.30
C GLU A 7 17.32 -2.03 -9.33
N PHE A 8 17.52 -1.87 -8.03
CA PHE A 8 16.51 -2.18 -7.02
C PHE A 8 15.23 -1.34 -7.21
N VAL A 9 15.40 -0.02 -7.36
CA VAL A 9 14.31 0.94 -7.57
C VAL A 9 13.51 0.59 -8.83
N ASP A 10 14.18 0.26 -9.92
CA ASP A 10 13.51 -0.09 -11.18
C ASP A 10 12.80 -1.44 -11.12
N ARG A 11 13.40 -2.45 -10.48
CA ARG A 11 12.75 -3.76 -10.25
C ARG A 11 11.49 -3.61 -9.39
N MET A 12 11.54 -2.80 -8.35
CA MET A 12 10.37 -2.50 -7.52
C MET A 12 9.30 -1.72 -8.28
N GLY A 13 9.69 -0.85 -9.21
CA GLY A 13 8.77 -0.23 -10.17
C GLY A 13 7.95 -1.27 -10.94
N LEU A 14 8.60 -2.30 -11.48
CA LEU A 14 7.94 -3.37 -12.24
C LEU A 14 7.05 -4.26 -11.35
N ILE A 15 7.47 -4.54 -10.11
CA ILE A 15 6.66 -5.29 -9.15
C ILE A 15 5.38 -4.51 -8.84
N MET A 16 5.49 -3.20 -8.61
CA MET A 16 4.34 -2.37 -8.28
C MET A 16 3.31 -2.30 -9.41
N GLU A 17 3.74 -2.25 -10.67
CA GLU A 17 2.82 -2.32 -11.83
C GLU A 17 2.00 -3.62 -11.83
N ARG A 18 2.62 -4.75 -11.50
CA ARG A 18 1.93 -6.05 -11.39
C ARG A 18 0.93 -6.10 -10.23
N LEU A 19 1.15 -5.29 -9.20
CA LEU A 19 0.26 -5.15 -8.05
C LEU A 19 -0.83 -4.09 -8.27
N GLY A 20 -0.94 -3.51 -9.48
CA GLY A 20 -1.96 -2.53 -9.84
C GLY A 20 -1.60 -1.08 -9.48
N GLY A 21 -0.40 -0.83 -8.97
CA GLY A 21 0.13 0.53 -8.78
C GLY A 21 0.82 1.06 -10.04
N THR A 22 1.43 2.24 -9.94
CA THR A 22 2.23 2.81 -11.04
C THR A 22 3.72 2.47 -10.89
N ARG A 23 4.47 2.45 -12.00
CA ARG A 23 5.92 2.28 -11.95
C ARG A 23 6.60 3.32 -11.05
N THR A 24 6.16 4.57 -11.12
CA THR A 24 6.68 5.66 -10.29
C THR A 24 6.38 5.43 -8.81
N MET A 25 5.22 4.87 -8.47
CA MET A 25 4.89 4.47 -7.09
C MET A 25 5.85 3.42 -6.56
N GLY A 26 6.15 2.39 -7.35
CA GLY A 26 7.12 1.36 -6.97
C GLY A 26 8.52 1.93 -6.80
N ARG A 27 8.97 2.78 -7.74
CA ARG A 27 10.27 3.45 -7.68
C ARG A 27 10.41 4.36 -6.45
N LEU A 28 9.38 5.15 -6.17
CA LEU A 28 9.38 6.08 -5.04
C LEU A 28 9.35 5.35 -3.69
N TYR A 29 8.53 4.32 -3.55
CA TYR A 29 8.51 3.48 -2.36
C TYR A 29 9.85 2.77 -2.16
N ALA A 30 10.44 2.23 -3.23
CA ALA A 30 11.75 1.58 -3.17
C ALA A 30 12.87 2.51 -2.74
N TRP A 31 12.91 3.71 -3.29
CA TRP A 31 13.91 4.68 -2.89
C TRP A 31 13.77 5.07 -1.41
N LEU A 32 12.54 5.32 -0.93
CA LEU A 32 12.29 5.60 0.49
C LEU A 32 12.64 4.43 1.44
N MET A 33 12.74 3.19 0.95
CA MET A 33 13.19 2.05 1.76
C MET A 33 14.70 2.03 1.99
N VAL A 34 15.49 2.67 1.12
CA VAL A 34 16.95 2.56 1.12
C VAL A 34 17.67 3.89 1.25
N CYS A 35 16.98 5.01 1.14
CA CYS A 35 17.58 6.33 1.22
C CYS A 35 18.13 6.64 2.62
N ASP A 36 19.22 7.38 2.68
CA ASP A 36 19.80 7.95 3.89
C ASP A 36 20.01 9.46 3.66
N PRO A 37 19.36 10.36 4.41
CA PRO A 37 18.47 10.11 5.56
C PRO A 37 17.15 9.39 5.19
N PRO A 38 16.50 8.70 6.15
CA PRO A 38 15.35 7.81 5.92
C PRO A 38 14.06 8.54 5.54
N ASP A 39 14.05 9.87 5.64
CA ASP A 39 12.98 10.73 5.14
C ASP A 39 13.53 11.68 4.07
N GLN A 40 12.73 11.96 3.04
CA GLN A 40 13.11 12.80 1.90
C GLN A 40 12.00 13.81 1.58
N SER A 41 12.37 15.01 1.15
CA SER A 41 11.42 16.02 0.66
C SER A 41 10.96 15.68 -0.76
N LEU A 42 9.81 16.23 -1.18
CA LEU A 42 9.33 16.06 -2.56
C LEU A 42 10.33 16.54 -3.61
N THR A 43 11.14 17.55 -3.27
CA THR A 43 12.18 18.09 -4.17
C THR A 43 13.33 17.10 -4.31
N GLU A 44 13.79 16.51 -3.20
CA GLU A 44 14.85 15.50 -3.20
C GLU A 44 14.42 14.24 -3.97
N LEU A 45 13.20 13.75 -3.71
CA LEU A 45 12.61 12.62 -4.43
C LEU A 45 12.50 12.86 -5.94
N ALA A 46 12.12 14.08 -6.35
CA ALA A 46 11.99 14.44 -7.76
C ALA A 46 13.35 14.44 -8.48
N THR A 47 14.36 15.03 -7.83
CA THR A 47 15.74 15.03 -8.34
C THR A 47 16.26 13.62 -8.47
N GLU A 48 16.14 12.81 -7.41
CA GLU A 48 16.74 11.49 -7.37
C GLU A 48 16.09 10.52 -8.37
N LEU A 49 14.76 10.55 -8.49
CA LEU A 49 14.03 9.64 -9.38
C LEU A 49 13.93 10.12 -10.84
N GLY A 50 14.39 11.34 -11.12
CA GLY A 50 14.35 11.96 -12.45
C GLY A 50 12.93 12.24 -12.95
N VAL A 51 12.02 12.65 -12.05
CA VAL A 51 10.60 12.92 -12.37
C VAL A 51 10.17 14.30 -11.86
N SER A 52 9.06 14.82 -12.35
CA SER A 52 8.58 16.14 -11.92
C SER A 52 8.09 16.14 -10.46
N LYS A 53 8.27 17.27 -9.76
CA LYS A 53 7.79 17.46 -8.38
C LYS A 53 6.28 17.24 -8.25
N THR A 54 5.49 17.64 -9.26
CA THR A 54 4.06 17.38 -9.31
C THR A 54 3.74 15.89 -9.36
N ALA A 55 4.46 15.11 -10.18
CA ALA A 55 4.28 13.66 -10.26
C ALA A 55 4.64 12.98 -8.91
N VAL A 56 5.76 13.37 -8.30
CA VAL A 56 6.16 12.89 -6.97
C VAL A 56 5.10 13.23 -5.92
N SER A 57 4.57 14.46 -5.93
CA SER A 57 3.55 14.87 -4.97
C SER A 57 2.29 14.01 -5.05
N THR A 58 1.82 13.71 -6.27
CA THR A 58 0.66 12.84 -6.48
C THR A 58 0.95 11.43 -5.96
N VAL A 59 2.09 10.86 -6.31
CA VAL A 59 2.47 9.49 -5.92
C VAL A 59 2.73 9.38 -4.42
N ALA A 60 3.38 10.35 -3.80
CA ALA A 60 3.61 10.39 -2.36
C ALA A 60 2.29 10.41 -1.59
N ARG A 61 1.30 11.17 -2.07
CA ARG A 61 -0.05 11.17 -1.48
C ARG A 61 -0.74 9.81 -1.63
N GLN A 62 -0.57 9.14 -2.76
CA GLN A 62 -1.11 7.79 -2.94
C GLN A 62 -0.45 6.77 -2.00
N LEU A 63 0.87 6.83 -1.81
CA LEU A 63 1.57 6.00 -0.83
C LEU A 63 1.12 6.30 0.60
N GLU A 64 0.80 7.54 0.92
CA GLU A 64 0.23 7.91 2.22
C GLU A 64 -1.14 7.28 2.43
N LEU A 65 -2.02 7.36 1.43
CA LEU A 65 -3.35 6.76 1.49
C LEU A 65 -3.32 5.23 1.56
N SER A 66 -2.32 4.59 0.94
CA SER A 66 -2.13 3.13 1.02
C SER A 66 -1.39 2.67 2.28
N GLY A 67 -0.98 3.58 3.17
CA GLY A 67 -0.22 3.27 4.37
C GLY A 67 1.22 2.81 4.12
N MET A 68 1.75 3.07 2.92
CA MET A 68 3.12 2.72 2.51
C MET A 68 4.13 3.77 2.97
N ALA A 69 3.75 5.04 2.94
CA ALA A 69 4.59 6.15 3.41
C ALA A 69 3.82 7.04 4.38
N GLU A 70 4.52 7.79 5.21
CA GLU A 70 3.93 8.80 6.06
C GLU A 70 4.68 10.13 5.91
N ARG A 71 3.95 11.22 6.16
CA ARG A 71 4.52 12.56 6.21
C ARG A 71 5.06 12.81 7.62
N VAL A 72 6.32 13.23 7.71
CA VAL A 72 6.98 13.55 8.99
C VAL A 72 7.06 15.05 9.24
N PRO A 73 7.02 15.49 10.52
CA PRO A 73 7.28 16.88 10.87
C PRO A 73 8.68 17.31 10.40
N SER A 74 8.78 18.53 9.88
CA SER A 74 10.05 19.16 9.50
C SER A 74 10.15 20.52 10.16
N SER A 75 11.36 20.94 10.53
CA SER A 75 11.65 22.30 10.99
C SER A 75 11.56 23.34 9.84
N THR A 76 11.53 22.87 8.60
CA THR A 76 11.33 23.69 7.40
C THR A 76 9.86 23.64 6.95
N ARG A 77 9.48 24.55 6.02
CA ARG A 77 8.15 24.53 5.40
C ARG A 77 7.93 23.35 4.45
N GLU A 78 8.95 22.56 4.15
CA GLU A 78 8.82 21.42 3.23
C GLU A 78 8.31 20.16 3.94
N HIS A 79 7.35 19.48 3.32
CA HIS A 79 6.91 18.16 3.74
C HIS A 79 7.96 17.11 3.39
N ARG A 80 8.34 16.31 4.38
CA ARG A 80 9.23 15.15 4.21
C ARG A 80 8.44 13.85 4.39
N TYR A 81 8.85 12.82 3.67
CA TYR A 81 8.17 11.54 3.60
C TYR A 81 9.15 10.41 3.91
N ARG A 82 8.67 9.38 4.61
CA ARG A 82 9.40 8.13 4.87
C ARG A 82 8.48 6.93 4.75
N VAL A 83 9.03 5.73 4.62
CA VAL A 83 8.26 4.49 4.71
C VAL A 83 7.68 4.33 6.12
N VAL A 84 6.43 3.85 6.20
CA VAL A 84 5.78 3.56 7.49
C VAL A 84 6.50 2.41 8.19
N ALA A 85 6.77 2.59 9.48
CA ALA A 85 7.34 1.53 10.31
C ALA A 85 6.45 0.28 10.35
N GLY A 86 7.05 -0.90 10.43
CA GLY A 86 6.35 -2.18 10.35
C GLY A 86 6.25 -2.77 8.93
N GLY A 87 6.67 -2.00 7.91
CA GLY A 87 6.85 -2.49 6.54
C GLY A 87 5.58 -3.07 5.94
N TRP A 88 5.72 -4.17 5.20
CA TRP A 88 4.61 -4.77 4.44
C TRP A 88 3.43 -5.23 5.31
N ALA A 89 3.68 -5.58 6.59
CA ALA A 89 2.61 -5.95 7.51
C ALA A 89 1.64 -4.78 7.75
N GLN A 90 2.14 -3.55 7.85
CA GLN A 90 1.29 -2.37 8.04
C GLN A 90 0.46 -2.07 6.79
N ILE A 91 1.06 -2.24 5.61
CA ILE A 91 0.36 -2.10 4.32
C ILE A 91 -0.79 -3.12 4.24
N MET A 92 -0.55 -4.37 4.64
CA MET A 92 -1.59 -5.39 4.69
C MET A 92 -2.73 -5.03 5.65
N ARG A 93 -2.44 -4.40 6.81
CA ARG A 93 -3.49 -3.93 7.73
C ARG A 93 -4.41 -2.90 7.08
N VAL A 94 -3.84 -1.94 6.34
CA VAL A 94 -4.64 -0.94 5.61
C VAL A 94 -5.50 -1.61 4.53
N GLN A 95 -4.95 -2.58 3.80
CA GLN A 95 -5.70 -3.31 2.77
C GLN A 95 -6.85 -4.14 3.36
N PHE A 96 -6.65 -4.82 4.49
CA PHE A 96 -7.73 -5.52 5.16
C PHE A 96 -8.80 -4.57 5.69
N ALA A 97 -8.43 -3.39 6.18
CA ALA A 97 -9.42 -2.38 6.57
C ALA A 97 -10.31 -1.94 5.39
N ILE A 98 -9.77 -1.92 4.16
CA ILE A 98 -10.54 -1.65 2.93
C ILE A 98 -11.47 -2.83 2.58
N LEU A 99 -10.99 -4.08 2.69
CA LEU A 99 -11.84 -5.26 2.47
C LEU A 99 -13.02 -5.28 3.45
N LYS A 100 -12.78 -4.92 4.71
CA LYS A 100 -13.83 -4.83 5.74
C LYS A 100 -14.90 -3.81 5.37
N GLN A 101 -14.51 -2.63 4.87
CA GLN A 101 -15.46 -1.61 4.38
C GLN A 101 -16.19 -2.06 3.11
N SER A 102 -15.54 -2.89 2.29
CA SER A 102 -16.13 -3.42 1.05
C SER A 102 -17.27 -4.40 1.33
N LEU A 103 -17.28 -5.10 2.48
CA LEU A 103 -18.35 -6.00 2.88
C LEU A 103 -19.71 -5.29 2.95
N ASP A 104 -19.77 -4.10 3.56
CA ASP A 104 -21.02 -3.31 3.64
C ASP A 104 -21.55 -2.94 2.24
N THR A 105 -20.64 -2.68 1.30
CA THR A 105 -20.99 -2.37 -0.09
C THR A 105 -21.50 -3.61 -0.83
N LEU A 106 -20.91 -4.78 -0.59
CA LEU A 106 -21.36 -6.05 -1.16
C LEU A 106 -22.72 -6.46 -0.58
N ASP A 107 -22.93 -6.27 0.72
CA ASP A 107 -24.22 -6.48 1.39
C ASP A 107 -25.31 -5.59 0.80
N PHE A 108 -25.02 -4.31 0.59
CA PHE A 108 -25.93 -3.42 -0.10
C PHE A 108 -26.23 -3.91 -1.53
N GLY A 109 -25.22 -4.33 -2.28
CA GLY A 109 -25.40 -4.90 -3.62
C GLY A 109 -26.34 -6.11 -3.63
N LEU A 110 -26.17 -7.02 -2.67
CA LEU A 110 -27.03 -8.20 -2.49
C LEU A 110 -28.46 -7.84 -2.10
N SER A 111 -28.69 -6.72 -1.41
CA SER A 111 -30.04 -6.26 -1.05
C SER A 111 -30.83 -5.70 -2.23
N ILE A 112 -30.16 -5.26 -3.31
CA ILE A 112 -30.77 -4.68 -4.51
C ILE A 112 -31.06 -5.75 -5.57
N LEU A 113 -30.35 -6.88 -5.51
CA LEU A 113 -30.56 -8.00 -6.43
C LEU A 113 -31.70 -8.87 -5.93
N GLY A 114 -32.78 -8.90 -6.71
CA GLY A 114 -33.88 -9.85 -6.54
C GLY A 114 -33.53 -11.24 -7.06
N ASP A 115 -34.44 -12.20 -6.81
CA ASP A 115 -34.28 -13.61 -7.20
C ASP A 115 -34.23 -13.83 -8.72
N ASP A 116 -34.56 -12.80 -9.50
CA ASP A 116 -34.53 -12.80 -10.97
C ASP A 116 -33.10 -12.73 -11.55
N ARG A 117 -32.09 -12.46 -10.71
CA ARG A 117 -30.69 -12.25 -11.12
C ARG A 117 -29.69 -13.19 -10.42
N PRO A 118 -29.87 -14.52 -10.50
CA PRO A 118 -29.08 -15.49 -9.71
C PRO A 118 -27.58 -15.47 -10.05
N GLY A 119 -27.20 -15.27 -11.32
CA GLY A 119 -25.79 -15.24 -11.71
C GLY A 119 -25.04 -13.99 -11.21
N GLN A 120 -25.71 -12.84 -11.15
CA GLN A 120 -25.17 -11.62 -10.56
C GLN A 120 -25.01 -11.77 -9.05
N ARG A 121 -26.02 -12.36 -8.41
CA ARG A 121 -26.06 -12.59 -6.97
C ARG A 121 -24.93 -13.51 -6.52
N SER A 122 -24.75 -14.65 -7.20
CA SER A 122 -23.66 -15.59 -6.91
C SER A 122 -22.28 -14.92 -6.97
N ARG A 123 -22.00 -14.06 -7.96
CA ARG A 123 -20.71 -13.34 -8.01
C ARG A 123 -20.47 -12.42 -6.81
N LEU A 124 -21.53 -11.78 -6.31
CA LEU A 124 -21.43 -10.93 -5.11
C LEU A 124 -21.29 -11.78 -3.85
N GLU A 125 -22.02 -12.88 -3.74
CA GLU A 125 -21.92 -13.83 -2.63
C GLU A 125 -20.51 -14.43 -2.55
N ASP A 126 -19.98 -14.94 -3.66
CA ASP A 126 -18.62 -15.51 -3.75
C ASP A 126 -17.56 -14.49 -3.31
N THR A 127 -17.66 -13.25 -3.78
CA THR A 127 -16.71 -12.18 -3.44
C THR A 127 -16.79 -11.83 -1.95
N ARG A 128 -18.02 -11.69 -1.43
CA ARG A 128 -18.27 -11.34 -0.04
C ARG A 128 -17.79 -12.43 0.91
N GLU A 129 -18.12 -13.68 0.60
CA GLU A 129 -17.72 -14.84 1.40
C GLU A 129 -16.19 -14.92 1.48
N PHE A 130 -15.50 -14.76 0.35
CA PHE A 130 -14.04 -14.77 0.33
C PHE A 130 -13.43 -13.61 1.14
N PHE A 131 -13.98 -12.40 1.06
CA PHE A 131 -13.49 -11.27 1.86
C PHE A 131 -13.72 -11.49 3.35
N ALA A 132 -14.88 -12.04 3.74
CA ALA A 132 -15.18 -12.38 5.13
C ALA A 132 -14.22 -13.44 5.67
N PHE A 133 -13.94 -14.49 4.88
CA PHE A 133 -12.97 -15.53 5.21
C PHE A 133 -11.57 -14.95 5.43
N ILE A 134 -11.07 -14.13 4.50
CA ILE A 134 -9.74 -13.50 4.64
C ILE A 134 -9.65 -12.64 5.90
N LEU A 135 -10.70 -11.86 6.21
CA LEU A 135 -10.70 -10.96 7.35
C LEU A 135 -10.67 -11.71 8.68
N GLN A 136 -11.39 -12.83 8.78
CA GLN A 136 -11.35 -13.70 9.95
C GLN A 136 -9.91 -14.19 10.22
N ASP A 137 -9.20 -14.62 9.19
CA ASP A 137 -7.84 -15.17 9.33
C ASP A 137 -6.76 -14.07 9.51
N SER A 138 -7.08 -12.83 9.16
CA SER A 138 -6.12 -11.73 9.15
C SER A 138 -5.60 -11.36 10.54
N ASP A 139 -6.45 -11.39 11.57
CA ASP A 139 -6.06 -11.05 12.95
C ASP A 139 -5.08 -12.09 13.50
N GLU A 140 -5.37 -13.38 13.31
CA GLU A 140 -4.49 -14.48 13.69
C GLU A 140 -3.18 -14.48 12.90
N MET A 141 -3.23 -14.11 11.61
CA MET A 141 -2.03 -13.94 10.78
C MET A 141 -1.09 -12.88 11.36
N PHE A 142 -1.62 -11.73 11.79
CA PHE A 142 -0.78 -10.67 12.35
C PHE A 142 -0.19 -11.02 13.72
N GLU A 143 -0.92 -11.74 14.57
CA GLU A 143 -0.36 -12.19 15.85
C GLU A 143 0.78 -13.20 15.62
N ARG A 144 0.59 -14.18 14.73
CA ARG A 144 1.65 -15.11 14.34
C ARG A 144 2.88 -14.40 13.76
N TRP A 145 2.67 -13.35 12.96
CA TRP A 145 3.77 -12.54 12.43
C TRP A 145 4.55 -11.82 13.54
N LYS A 146 3.84 -11.26 14.53
CA LYS A 146 4.45 -10.59 15.68
C LYS A 146 5.29 -11.56 16.50
N GLU A 147 4.75 -12.74 16.84
CA GLU A 147 5.50 -13.79 17.54
C GLU A 147 6.75 -14.25 16.76
N TYR A 148 6.63 -14.38 15.44
CA TYR A 148 7.76 -14.75 14.58
C TYR A 148 8.87 -13.69 14.63
N ARG A 149 8.50 -12.40 14.59
CA ARG A 149 9.44 -11.27 14.68
C ARG A 149 10.16 -11.22 16.02
N GLU A 150 9.45 -11.47 17.11
CA GLU A 150 10.02 -11.52 18.48
C GLU A 150 11.01 -12.68 18.66
N LYS A 151 10.79 -13.81 17.99
CA LYS A 151 11.69 -14.97 18.03
C LYS A 151 12.94 -14.83 17.14
N THR A 152 12.89 -13.94 16.15
CA THR A 152 13.92 -13.81 15.09
C THR A 152 14.69 -12.48 15.18
N SER A 153 14.30 -11.57 16.08
CA SER A 153 15.05 -10.34 16.39
C SER A 153 15.97 -10.57 17.59
#